data_AF-A0A2E5CGQ0-F1
#
_entry.id   AF-A0A2E5CGQ0-F1
#
_cell.length_a   1.000
_cell.length_b   1.000
_cell.length_c   1.000
_cell.angle_alpha   90.00
_cell.angle_beta   90.00
_cell.angle_gamma   90.00
#
_symmetry.space_group_name_H-M   'P 1'
#
loop_
_entity.id
_entity.type
_entity.pdbx_description
1 polymer ?
#
loop_
_entity_poly.entity_id
_entity_poly.type
_entity_poly.pdbx_seq_one_letter_code
_entity_poly.pdbx_strand_id
1 'polypeptide(L)'
;MTKKKVIKKTKKKIVNKKAKAVKSMPNKDIFSSPINEIGPYKAKRGEAYMSDSQLKYFKMLLTKWKNDLIDEVDRTVVHMKDEAANFPDPNDRATQESEFGLELRTRDRERKLLKKINSALNRIDEGDYGYCDETGEEIGLKRLQARPVATLSLEAQERREKAERQYRDSDDRYR
;
A
#
# COMPACT_ATOMS: atom_id res chain seq x y z
N MET A 1 -26.77 36.18 -65.64
CA MET A 1 -26.88 34.72 -65.40
C MET A 1 -25.73 34.26 -64.52
N THR A 2 -26.02 33.91 -63.27
CA THR A 2 -25.06 33.68 -62.18
C THR A 2 -24.43 32.29 -62.24
N LYS A 3 -23.09 32.23 -62.21
CA LYS A 3 -22.29 31.00 -62.17
C LYS A 3 -22.53 30.24 -60.85
N LYS A 4 -23.18 29.07 -60.90
CA LYS A 4 -23.26 28.12 -59.76
C LYS A 4 -21.93 27.36 -59.65
N LYS A 5 -21.12 27.72 -58.66
CA LYS A 5 -19.88 27.01 -58.29
C LYS A 5 -20.25 25.79 -57.45
N VAL A 6 -20.08 24.59 -58.00
CA VAL A 6 -20.33 23.32 -57.28
C VAL A 6 -19.16 23.06 -56.32
N ILE A 7 -19.41 23.20 -55.02
CA ILE A 7 -18.46 22.88 -53.96
C ILE A 7 -18.48 21.34 -53.78
N LYS A 8 -17.45 20.65 -54.28
CA LYS A 8 -17.24 19.22 -54.00
C LYS A 8 -16.82 19.07 -52.54
N LYS A 9 -17.71 18.51 -51.72
CA LYS A 9 -17.44 18.11 -50.32
C LYS A 9 -16.30 17.08 -50.31
N THR A 10 -15.11 17.50 -49.87
CA THR A 10 -14.00 16.61 -49.54
C THR A 10 -14.39 15.76 -48.33
N LYS A 11 -14.53 14.44 -48.51
CA LYS A 11 -14.68 13.48 -47.41
C LYS A 11 -13.43 13.55 -46.53
N LYS A 12 -13.52 14.16 -45.34
CA LYS A 12 -12.49 14.04 -44.30
C LYS A 12 -12.41 12.56 -43.91
N LYS A 13 -11.30 11.91 -44.23
CA LYS A 13 -10.93 10.59 -43.71
C LYS A 13 -10.89 10.69 -42.19
N ILE A 14 -11.81 10.00 -41.51
CA ILE A 14 -11.73 9.76 -40.07
C ILE A 14 -10.52 8.84 -39.89
N VAL A 15 -9.43 9.41 -39.38
CA VAL A 15 -8.23 8.64 -39.04
C VAL A 15 -8.58 7.90 -37.75
N ASN A 16 -8.89 6.60 -37.87
CA ASN A 16 -8.99 5.70 -36.72
C ASN A 16 -7.60 5.61 -36.09
N LYS A 17 -7.31 6.48 -35.12
CA LYS A 17 -6.17 6.30 -34.22
C LYS A 17 -6.48 5.06 -33.40
N LYS A 18 -5.87 3.92 -33.76
CA LYS A 18 -5.83 2.73 -32.92
C LYS A 18 -5.46 3.18 -31.51
N ALA A 19 -6.33 2.90 -30.54
CA ALA A 19 -5.97 3.00 -29.13
C ALA A 19 -4.69 2.19 -28.95
N LYS A 20 -3.62 2.85 -28.50
CA LYS A 20 -2.41 2.14 -28.09
C LYS A 20 -2.83 1.19 -26.98
N ALA A 21 -2.57 -0.10 -27.15
CA ALA A 21 -2.68 -1.08 -26.08
C ALA A 21 -1.89 -0.53 -24.89
N VAL A 22 -2.59 -0.15 -23.82
CA VAL A 22 -1.97 0.10 -22.53
C VAL A 22 -1.36 -1.24 -22.16
N LYS A 23 -0.03 -1.33 -22.19
CA LYS A 23 0.66 -2.51 -21.69
C LYS A 23 0.25 -2.64 -20.23
N SER A 24 -0.53 -3.67 -19.90
CA SER A 24 -0.78 -4.05 -18.52
C SER A 24 0.57 -4.33 -17.88
N MET A 25 1.08 -3.36 -17.12
CA MET A 25 2.27 -3.57 -16.31
C MET A 25 1.97 -4.66 -15.29
N PRO A 26 2.95 -5.49 -14.92
CA PRO A 26 2.71 -6.59 -14.00
C PRO A 26 2.08 -6.03 -12.74
N ASN A 27 0.95 -6.60 -12.32
CA ASN A 27 0.36 -6.40 -11.00
C ASN A 27 1.43 -6.80 -9.98
N LYS A 28 2.28 -5.84 -9.59
CA LYS A 28 3.16 -6.01 -8.45
C LYS A 28 2.20 -5.94 -7.27
N ASP A 29 1.92 -7.08 -6.66
CA ASP A 29 0.93 -7.18 -5.59
C ASP A 29 1.17 -6.03 -4.61
N ILE A 30 0.23 -5.09 -4.50
CA ILE A 30 0.37 -3.87 -3.68
C ILE A 30 0.57 -4.25 -2.20
N PHE A 31 0.18 -5.48 -1.83
CA PHE A 31 0.35 -6.09 -0.52
C PHE A 31 1.62 -6.95 -0.38
N SER A 32 2.41 -7.13 -1.44
CA SER A 32 3.69 -7.84 -1.40
C SER A 32 4.69 -6.97 -0.65
N SER A 33 4.88 -7.28 0.63
CA SER A 33 5.99 -6.74 1.40
C SER A 33 7.32 -7.12 0.71
N PRO A 34 8.32 -6.21 0.66
CA PRO A 34 9.61 -6.46 0.00
C PRO A 34 10.45 -7.58 0.63
N ILE A 35 9.91 -8.25 1.66
CA ILE A 35 10.41 -9.50 2.23
C ILE A 35 10.67 -10.53 1.12
N ASN A 36 9.79 -10.61 0.10
CA ASN A 36 9.94 -11.56 -1.00
C ASN A 36 11.19 -11.29 -1.86
N GLU A 37 11.62 -10.03 -1.94
CA GLU A 37 12.78 -9.62 -2.75
C GLU A 37 14.10 -9.67 -1.98
N ILE A 38 14.07 -9.42 -0.67
CA ILE A 38 15.26 -9.41 0.20
C ILE A 38 15.58 -10.81 0.75
N GLY A 39 14.57 -11.65 0.94
CA GLY A 39 14.68 -12.97 1.56
C GLY A 39 14.77 -12.90 3.10
N PRO A 40 14.52 -14.03 3.79
CA PRO A 40 14.48 -14.06 5.26
C PRO A 40 15.87 -13.93 5.90
N TYR A 41 15.95 -13.22 7.02
CA TYR A 41 17.18 -13.14 7.82
C TYR A 41 17.54 -14.49 8.43
N LYS A 42 18.81 -14.90 8.27
CA LYS A 42 19.37 -16.13 8.84
C LYS A 42 20.23 -15.80 10.05
N ALA A 43 19.67 -15.98 11.24
CA ALA A 43 20.39 -15.75 12.50
C ALA A 43 21.54 -16.75 12.67
N LYS A 44 22.68 -16.25 13.19
CA LYS A 44 23.83 -17.10 13.54
C LYS A 44 23.59 -17.76 14.90
N ARG A 45 24.24 -18.91 15.15
CA ARG A 45 24.13 -19.62 16.43
C ARG A 45 24.71 -18.74 17.55
N GLY A 46 23.92 -18.50 18.60
CA GLY A 46 24.34 -17.68 19.75
C GLY A 46 24.36 -16.17 19.47
N GLU A 47 23.76 -15.72 18.37
CA GLU A 47 23.63 -14.29 18.09
C GLU A 47 22.67 -13.62 19.08
N ALA A 48 23.08 -12.48 19.63
CA ALA A 48 22.22 -11.69 20.51
C ALA A 48 20.97 -11.20 19.78
N TYR A 49 19.87 -11.09 20.52
CA TYR A 49 18.64 -10.49 20.02
C TYR A 49 18.88 -9.01 19.69
N MET A 50 18.37 -8.57 18.54
CA MET A 50 18.56 -7.21 18.00
C MET A 50 20.02 -6.77 17.92
N SER A 51 20.88 -7.68 17.48
CA SER A 51 22.26 -7.36 17.08
C SER A 51 22.28 -6.29 15.97
N ASP A 52 23.42 -5.60 15.81
CA ASP A 52 23.64 -4.67 14.69
C ASP A 52 23.34 -5.28 13.32
N SER A 53 23.58 -6.58 13.16
CA SER A 53 23.30 -7.30 11.91
C SER A 53 21.80 -7.48 11.69
N GLN A 54 21.04 -7.79 12.75
CA GLN A 54 19.57 -7.88 12.70
C GLN A 54 18.94 -6.51 12.45
N LEU A 55 19.36 -5.49 13.19
CA LEU A 55 18.86 -4.12 13.03
C LEU A 55 19.15 -3.58 11.62
N LYS A 56 20.35 -3.83 11.08
CA LYS A 56 20.70 -3.45 9.71
C LYS A 56 19.80 -4.13 8.67
N TYR A 57 19.49 -5.41 8.86
CA TYR A 57 18.55 -6.12 8.00
C TYR A 57 17.15 -5.50 8.04
N PHE A 58 16.58 -5.28 9.24
CA PHE A 58 15.24 -4.70 9.36
C PHE A 58 15.17 -3.25 8.87
N LYS A 59 16.23 -2.45 9.10
CA LYS A 59 16.33 -1.08 8.59
C LYS A 59 16.33 -1.05 7.07
N MET A 60 17.11 -1.94 6.42
CA MET A 60 17.11 -2.08 4.96
C MET A 60 15.74 -2.50 4.44
N LEU A 61 15.11 -3.50 5.07
CA LEU A 61 13.78 -3.99 4.71
C LEU A 61 12.71 -2.90 4.79
N LEU A 62 12.64 -2.20 5.93
CA LEU A 62 11.68 -1.11 6.16
C LEU A 62 11.92 0.09 5.24
N THR A 63 13.18 0.44 4.98
CA THR A 63 13.52 1.54 4.07
C THR A 63 13.12 1.23 2.63
N LYS A 64 13.38 0.00 2.18
CA LYS A 64 12.92 -0.43 0.85
C LYS A 64 11.39 -0.38 0.77
N TRP A 65 10.71 -0.91 1.78
CA TRP A 65 9.24 -0.90 1.80
C TRP A 65 8.65 0.50 1.81
N LYS A 66 9.27 1.41 2.57
CA LYS A 66 8.92 2.83 2.58
C LYS A 66 8.98 3.43 1.18
N ASN A 67 10.07 3.20 0.46
CA ASN A 67 10.27 3.77 -0.87
C ASN A 67 9.27 3.18 -1.87
N ASP A 68 9.07 1.85 -1.86
CA ASP A 68 8.09 1.19 -2.72
C ASP A 68 6.67 1.75 -2.52
N LEU A 69 6.29 2.03 -1.25
CA LEU A 69 5.00 2.64 -0.93
C LEU A 69 4.89 4.11 -1.35
N ILE A 70 5.97 4.89 -1.25
CA ILE A 70 5.98 6.28 -1.72
C ILE A 70 5.77 6.31 -3.23
N ASP A 71 6.49 5.47 -3.96
CA ASP A 71 6.35 5.37 -5.42
C ASP A 71 4.93 4.97 -5.84
N GLU A 72 4.29 4.06 -5.09
CA GLU A 72 2.92 3.63 -5.36
C GLU A 72 1.89 4.72 -5.08
N VAL A 73 2.05 5.44 -3.96
CA VAL A 73 1.19 6.59 -3.64
C VAL A 73 1.32 7.68 -4.70
N ASP A 74 2.53 7.96 -5.19
CA ASP A 74 2.73 8.96 -6.23
C ASP A 74 2.11 8.53 -7.57
N ARG A 75 2.21 7.25 -7.93
CA ARG A 75 1.56 6.68 -9.13
C ARG A 75 0.04 6.80 -9.08
N THR A 76 -0.59 6.37 -7.99
CA THR A 76 -2.05 6.42 -7.82
C THR A 76 -2.58 7.86 -7.81
N VAL A 77 -1.84 8.80 -7.23
CA VAL A 77 -2.23 10.23 -7.28
C VAL A 77 -2.24 10.78 -8.70
N VAL A 78 -1.28 10.39 -9.55
CA VAL A 78 -1.27 10.78 -10.97
C VAL A 78 -2.45 10.13 -11.70
N HIS A 79 -2.68 8.83 -11.48
CA HIS A 79 -3.79 8.08 -12.07
C HIS A 79 -5.15 8.75 -11.79
N MET A 80 -5.43 9.04 -10.52
CA MET A 80 -6.66 9.70 -10.10
C MET A 80 -6.84 11.09 -10.73
N LYS A 81 -5.76 11.85 -10.93
CA LYS A 81 -5.83 13.18 -11.57
C LYS A 81 -6.16 13.08 -13.06
N ASP A 82 -5.55 12.12 -13.75
CA ASP A 82 -5.77 11.88 -15.17
C ASP A 82 -7.19 11.38 -15.43
N GLU A 83 -7.71 10.48 -14.59
CA GLU A 83 -9.10 10.02 -14.67
C GLU A 83 -10.10 11.12 -14.35
N ALA A 84 -9.81 11.98 -13.37
CA ALA A 84 -10.70 13.09 -13.02
C ALA A 84 -10.76 14.18 -14.10
N ALA A 85 -9.71 14.30 -14.94
CA ALA A 85 -9.70 15.21 -16.08
C ALA A 85 -10.55 14.69 -17.26
N ASN A 86 -10.88 13.40 -17.29
CA ASN A 86 -11.70 12.79 -18.33
C ASN A 86 -13.15 12.69 -17.86
N PHE A 87 -14.05 13.42 -18.53
CA PHE A 87 -15.48 13.34 -18.22
C PHE A 87 -16.06 12.02 -18.75
N PRO A 88 -16.56 11.12 -17.87
CA PRO A 88 -17.19 9.88 -18.29
C PRO A 88 -18.50 10.17 -19.01
N ASP A 89 -18.92 9.25 -19.86
CA ASP A 89 -20.29 9.28 -20.35
C ASP A 89 -21.28 8.93 -19.21
N PRO A 90 -22.59 9.18 -19.38
CA PRO A 90 -23.57 8.85 -18.34
C PRO A 90 -23.62 7.37 -17.93
N ASN A 91 -23.22 6.43 -18.81
CA ASN A 91 -23.28 4.99 -18.53
C ASN A 91 -22.07 4.52 -17.72
N ASP A 92 -20.89 5.12 -17.94
CA ASP A 92 -19.63 4.75 -17.30
C ASP A 92 -19.38 5.49 -15.98
N ARG A 93 -20.16 6.56 -15.70
CA ARG A 93 -20.02 7.39 -14.49
C ARG A 93 -20.09 6.57 -13.19
N ALA A 94 -21.05 5.65 -13.10
CA ALA A 94 -21.23 4.85 -11.89
C ALA A 94 -20.03 3.91 -11.64
N THR A 95 -19.46 3.36 -12.72
CA THR A 95 -18.25 2.52 -12.65
C THR A 95 -17.06 3.33 -12.19
N GLN A 96 -16.83 4.50 -12.80
CA GLN A 96 -15.71 5.37 -12.48
C GLN A 96 -15.77 5.86 -11.01
N GLU A 97 -16.95 6.29 -10.54
CA GLU A 97 -17.13 6.71 -9.14
C GLU A 97 -16.84 5.57 -8.14
N SER A 98 -17.20 4.34 -8.50
CA SER A 98 -16.93 3.15 -7.68
C SER A 98 -15.43 2.83 -7.62
N GLU A 99 -14.73 2.93 -8.75
CA GLU A 99 -13.28 2.75 -8.86
C GLU A 99 -12.52 3.81 -8.04
N PHE A 100 -12.87 5.09 -8.20
CA PHE A 100 -12.34 6.17 -7.38
C PHE A 100 -12.53 5.94 -5.88
N GLY A 101 -13.73 5.48 -5.50
CA GLY A 101 -14.05 5.17 -4.11
C GLY A 101 -13.24 4.00 -3.54
N LEU A 102 -12.85 3.03 -4.37
CA LEU A 102 -11.97 1.95 -3.97
C LEU A 102 -10.52 2.44 -3.84
N GLU A 103 -10.03 3.19 -4.82
CA GLU A 103 -8.65 3.70 -4.87
C GLU A 103 -8.36 4.63 -3.69
N LEU A 104 -9.28 5.53 -3.34
CA LEU A 104 -9.16 6.41 -2.19
C LEU A 104 -8.98 5.63 -0.87
N ARG A 105 -9.74 4.54 -0.68
CA ARG A 105 -9.63 3.69 0.52
C ARG A 105 -8.31 2.95 0.58
N THR A 106 -7.81 2.48 -0.56
CA THR A 106 -6.49 1.82 -0.67
C THR A 106 -5.38 2.79 -0.28
N ARG A 107 -5.40 4.01 -0.84
CA ARG A 107 -4.42 5.06 -0.52
C ARG A 107 -4.41 5.44 0.95
N ASP A 108 -5.58 5.52 1.59
CA ASP A 108 -5.67 5.79 3.03
C ASP A 108 -5.04 4.67 3.88
N ARG A 109 -5.14 3.41 3.44
CA ARG A 109 -4.47 2.27 4.10
C ARG A 109 -2.96 2.36 3.91
N GLU A 110 -2.49 2.66 2.70
CA GLU A 110 -1.06 2.85 2.39
C GLU A 110 -0.45 3.99 3.19
N ARG A 111 -1.12 5.14 3.28
CA ARG A 111 -0.68 6.27 4.10
C ARG A 111 -0.56 5.90 5.57
N LYS A 112 -1.52 5.14 6.11
CA LYS A 112 -1.46 4.63 7.50
C LYS A 112 -0.31 3.64 7.67
N LEU A 113 -0.06 2.78 6.69
CA LEU A 113 1.07 1.84 6.71
C LEU A 113 2.41 2.57 6.65
N LEU A 114 2.56 3.59 5.80
CA LEU A 114 3.74 4.42 5.70
C LEU A 114 4.07 5.09 7.05
N LYS A 115 3.06 5.59 7.76
CA LYS A 115 3.23 6.11 9.14
C LYS A 115 3.79 5.05 10.09
N LYS A 116 3.28 3.81 10.02
CA LYS A 116 3.77 2.70 10.85
C LYS A 116 5.22 2.32 10.50
N ILE A 117 5.59 2.34 9.21
CA ILE A 117 6.96 2.06 8.77
C ILE A 117 7.92 3.14 9.28
N ASN A 118 7.55 4.42 9.15
CA ASN A 118 8.37 5.52 9.69
C ASN A 118 8.52 5.41 11.21
N SER A 119 7.45 5.08 11.93
CA SER A 119 7.52 4.82 13.37
C SER A 119 8.45 3.63 13.69
N ALA A 120 8.37 2.53 12.94
CA ALA A 120 9.26 1.40 13.12
C ALA A 120 10.74 1.74 12.87
N LEU A 121 11.03 2.56 11.85
CA LEU A 121 12.38 3.08 11.60
C LEU A 121 12.88 3.94 12.76
N ASN A 122 12.04 4.82 13.30
CA ASN A 122 12.40 5.63 14.46
C ASN A 122 12.72 4.76 15.68
N ARG A 123 11.92 3.71 15.95
CA ARG A 123 12.23 2.76 17.04
C ARG A 123 13.56 2.03 16.84
N ILE A 124 13.98 1.80 15.60
CA ILE A 124 15.30 1.21 15.34
C ILE A 124 16.40 2.19 15.77
N ASP A 125 16.21 3.47 15.46
CA ASP A 125 17.18 4.51 15.80
C ASP A 125 17.20 4.81 17.32
N GLU A 126 16.07 4.64 18.00
CA GLU A 126 15.92 4.79 19.47
C GLU A 126 16.39 3.56 20.26
N GLY A 127 16.49 2.39 19.61
CA GLY A 127 16.90 1.13 20.25
C GLY A 127 15.76 0.27 20.80
N ASP A 128 14.51 0.72 20.68
CA ASP A 128 13.31 0.02 21.18
C ASP A 128 12.72 -0.98 20.18
N TYR A 129 13.28 -1.05 18.96
CA TYR A 129 12.78 -1.97 17.95
C TYR A 129 12.99 -3.42 18.34
N GLY A 130 11.94 -4.22 18.19
CA GLY A 130 11.95 -5.65 18.51
C GLY A 130 11.25 -5.96 19.82
N TYR A 131 11.01 -4.98 20.67
CA TYR A 131 10.35 -5.21 21.95
C TYR A 131 8.86 -4.87 21.89
N CYS A 132 8.07 -5.54 22.73
CA CYS A 132 6.63 -5.34 22.87
C CYS A 132 6.36 -4.04 23.62
N ASP A 133 5.58 -3.13 23.03
CA ASP A 133 5.25 -1.84 23.65
C ASP A 133 4.44 -1.98 24.97
N GLU A 134 3.74 -3.12 25.18
CA GLU A 134 2.91 -3.36 26.36
C GLU A 134 3.65 -4.09 27.50
N THR A 135 4.50 -5.08 27.15
CA THR A 135 5.14 -5.97 28.14
C THR A 135 6.64 -5.80 28.23
N GLY A 136 7.28 -5.16 27.25
CA GLY A 136 8.74 -5.08 27.12
C GLY A 136 9.40 -6.38 26.64
N GLU A 137 8.62 -7.44 26.40
CA GLU A 137 9.14 -8.74 25.97
C GLU A 137 9.63 -8.72 24.52
N GLU A 138 10.54 -9.63 24.19
CA GLU A 138 11.05 -9.81 22.83
C GLU A 138 9.95 -10.27 21.87
N ILE A 139 9.81 -9.56 20.74
CA ILE A 139 8.97 -10.00 19.64
C ILE A 139 9.76 -11.01 18.82
N GLY A 140 9.21 -12.22 18.67
CA GLY A 140 9.88 -13.29 17.93
C GLY A 140 10.33 -12.88 16.53
N LEU A 141 11.57 -13.22 16.17
CA LEU A 141 12.19 -12.83 14.89
C LEU A 141 11.36 -13.25 13.66
N LYS A 142 10.78 -14.45 13.68
CA LYS A 142 9.91 -14.94 12.60
C LYS A 142 8.70 -14.03 12.38
N ARG A 143 8.16 -13.47 13.47
CA ARG A 143 7.03 -12.53 13.40
C ARG A 143 7.45 -11.20 12.83
N LEU A 144 8.58 -10.65 13.24
CA LEU A 144 9.11 -9.41 12.66
C LEU A 144 9.49 -9.60 11.19
N GLN A 145 10.00 -10.77 10.81
CA GLN A 145 10.25 -11.08 9.41
C GLN A 145 8.98 -11.12 8.58
N ALA A 146 7.87 -11.66 9.12
CA ALA A 146 6.58 -11.66 8.42
C ALA A 146 5.89 -10.28 8.43
N ARG A 147 6.03 -9.53 9.53
CA ARG A 147 5.42 -8.22 9.73
C ARG A 147 6.36 -7.29 10.50
N PRO A 148 7.25 -6.55 9.80
CA PRO A 148 8.31 -5.77 10.45
C PRO A 148 7.82 -4.49 11.14
N VAL A 149 6.57 -4.09 10.94
CA VAL A 149 5.91 -2.95 11.59
C VAL A 149 5.17 -3.33 12.88
N ALA A 150 5.29 -4.57 13.33
CA ALA A 150 4.53 -5.06 14.45
C ALA A 150 5.13 -4.61 15.79
N THR A 151 4.27 -4.12 16.69
CA THR A 151 4.70 -3.45 17.93
C THR A 151 4.41 -4.25 19.20
N LEU A 152 3.53 -5.26 19.14
CA LEU A 152 3.18 -6.11 20.28
C LEU A 152 3.77 -7.52 20.12
N SER A 153 3.98 -8.24 21.23
CA SER A 153 4.24 -9.70 21.20
C SER A 153 2.98 -10.47 20.76
N LEU A 154 3.12 -11.77 20.46
CA LEU A 154 1.96 -12.60 20.09
C LEU A 154 0.95 -12.68 21.25
N GLU A 155 1.44 -12.91 22.46
CA GLU A 155 0.58 -13.03 23.65
C GLU A 155 -0.12 -11.71 23.98
N ALA A 156 0.60 -10.58 23.88
CA ALA A 156 0.01 -9.25 24.07
C ALA A 156 -1.07 -8.96 23.01
N GLN A 157 -0.79 -9.30 21.75
CA GLN A 157 -1.77 -9.17 20.67
C GLN A 157 -3.03 -10.02 20.93
N GLU A 158 -2.88 -11.28 21.33
CA GLU A 158 -4.01 -12.15 21.66
C GLU A 158 -4.84 -11.64 22.84
N ARG A 159 -4.17 -11.12 23.88
CA ARG A 159 -4.83 -10.52 25.04
C ARG A 159 -5.66 -9.32 24.63
N ARG A 160 -5.10 -8.44 23.79
CA ARG A 160 -5.78 -7.26 23.25
C ARG A 160 -7.00 -7.63 22.42
N GLU A 161 -6.88 -8.62 21.53
CA GLU A 161 -7.98 -9.10 20.68
C GLU A 161 -9.10 -9.76 21.51
N LYS A 162 -8.76 -10.53 22.55
CA LYS A 162 -9.74 -11.10 23.49
C LYS A 162 -10.51 -10.01 24.24
N ALA A 163 -9.81 -9.00 24.75
CA ALA A 163 -10.43 -7.88 25.44
C ALA A 163 -11.36 -7.10 24.48
N GLU A 164 -10.90 -6.78 23.26
CA GLU A 164 -11.69 -6.07 22.26
C GLU A 164 -12.97 -6.83 21.89
N ARG A 165 -12.91 -8.16 21.76
CA ARG A 165 -14.08 -9.00 21.52
C ARG A 165 -15.08 -8.93 22.69
N GLN A 166 -14.60 -9.06 23.92
CA GLN A 166 -15.47 -8.98 25.11
C GLN A 166 -16.18 -7.62 25.22
N TYR A 167 -15.48 -6.53 24.89
CA TYR A 167 -16.08 -5.19 24.90
C TYR A 167 -17.09 -4.99 23.78
N ARG A 168 -16.78 -5.41 22.53
CA ARG A 168 -17.74 -5.36 21.42
C ARG A 168 -19.01 -6.16 21.69
N ASP A 169 -18.88 -7.39 22.17
CA ASP A 169 -20.02 -8.26 22.49
C ASP A 169 -20.87 -7.72 23.66
N SER A 170 -20.28 -6.89 24.52
CA SER A 170 -20.98 -6.24 25.63
C SER A 170 -21.74 -4.99 25.17
N ASP A 171 -21.16 -4.21 24.25
CA ASP A 171 -21.78 -3.01 23.68
C ASP A 171 -22.95 -3.36 22.74
N ASP A 172 -22.79 -4.42 21.92
CA ASP A 172 -23.86 -4.93 21.05
C ASP A 172 -25.05 -5.51 21.83
N ARG A 173 -24.88 -5.87 23.10
CA ARG A 173 -25.97 -6.34 23.98
C ARG A 173 -26.83 -5.23 24.57
N TYR A 174 -26.39 -3.98 24.50
CA TYR A 174 -27.11 -2.82 25.04
C TYR A 174 -27.63 -1.86 23.95
N ARG A 175 -27.55 -2.28 22.69
CA ARG A 175 -28.04 -1.55 21.52
C ARG A 175 -29.31 -2.19 20.96
#